data_AF-A0A946UB56-F1
#
_entry.id   AF-A0A946UB56-F1
#
_cell.length_a   1.000
_cell.length_b   1.000
_cell.length_c   1.000
_cell.angle_alpha   90.00
_cell.angle_beta   90.00
_cell.angle_gamma   90.00
#
_symmetry.space_group_name_H-M   'P 1'
#
loop_
_entity.id
_entity.type
_entity.pdbx_description
1 polymer ?
#
loop_
_entity_poly.entity_id
_entity_poly.type
_entity_poly.pdbx_seq_one_letter_code
_entity_poly.pdbx_strand_id
1 'polypeptide(L)'
;MRSDLLWRCRGLTLVELLVALALTAFLLLGLVQMAAGGGATARLQDNRGQLQDQARFAADRLAAAVREAGFRPQPWDTAFDLAGITDETADAASTRGDRLVLRAWSDRNCFDNRNPDVDGDGRPRFYLREQAFDLTGSRHLAWRCRYGPSAGELTAQVRRQGLVPGVESFQLLFGEDADGDGGIERWVRAGHWSDAAAVKAVRIGLLLAGEDSVAERTTRSFEVLDLAVSAPGDGRLRRVLELAAALRNRS
;
A
#
# COMPACT_ATOMS: atom_id res chain seq x y z
N MET A 1 42.28 14.64 -67.42
CA MET A 1 40.88 15.09 -67.25
C MET A 1 40.60 15.21 -65.76
N ARG A 2 40.61 16.43 -65.23
CA ARG A 2 40.14 16.77 -63.88
C ARG A 2 39.28 18.02 -64.05
N SER A 3 37.97 17.85 -63.96
CA SER A 3 37.00 18.94 -64.03
C SER A 3 36.83 19.51 -62.64
N ASP A 4 37.48 20.64 -62.36
CA ASP A 4 37.25 21.42 -61.15
C ASP A 4 35.88 22.10 -61.27
N LEU A 5 34.88 21.51 -60.59
CA LEU A 5 33.55 22.10 -60.41
C LEU A 5 33.65 23.30 -59.47
N LEU A 6 34.00 24.46 -60.02
CA LEU A 6 33.94 25.74 -59.32
C LEU A 6 32.47 26.14 -59.11
N TRP A 7 31.93 25.87 -57.93
CA TRP A 7 30.66 26.45 -57.50
C TRP A 7 30.79 27.98 -57.46
N ARG A 8 29.98 28.68 -58.26
CA ARG A 8 29.84 30.15 -58.15
C ARG A 8 29.16 30.46 -56.82
N CYS A 9 29.91 31.01 -55.87
CA CYS A 9 29.35 31.63 -54.67
C CYS A 9 28.53 32.86 -55.08
N ARG A 10 27.22 32.69 -55.22
CA ARG A 10 26.29 33.83 -55.20
C ARG A 10 26.27 34.37 -53.76
N GLY A 11 26.60 35.65 -53.58
CA GLY A 11 26.56 36.29 -52.26
C GLY A 11 25.16 36.19 -51.67
N LEU A 12 25.06 35.86 -50.38
CA LEU A 12 23.79 35.81 -49.65
C LEU A 12 23.15 37.20 -49.65
N THR A 13 21.87 37.26 -50.00
CA THR A 13 21.12 38.52 -49.85
C THR A 13 20.83 38.78 -48.36
N LEU A 14 20.77 40.05 -47.96
CA LEU A 14 20.42 40.43 -46.59
C LEU A 14 19.04 39.87 -46.19
N VAL A 15 18.13 39.73 -47.16
CA VAL A 15 16.82 39.11 -47.00
C VAL A 15 16.92 37.60 -46.74
N GLU A 16 17.75 36.84 -47.46
CA GLU A 16 17.97 35.41 -47.18
C GLU A 16 18.50 35.17 -45.77
N LEU A 17 19.43 36.02 -45.30
CA LEU A 17 19.96 35.92 -43.94
C LEU A 17 18.88 36.18 -42.89
N LEU A 18 18.04 37.20 -43.11
CA LEU A 18 16.92 37.50 -42.21
C LEU A 18 15.88 36.39 -42.21
N VAL A 19 15.55 35.81 -43.37
CA VAL A 19 14.61 34.69 -43.48
C VAL A 19 15.18 33.43 -42.81
N ALA A 20 16.45 33.10 -43.05
CA ALA A 20 17.10 31.94 -42.44
C ALA A 20 17.15 32.07 -40.90
N LEU A 21 17.47 33.26 -40.38
CA LEU A 21 17.50 33.52 -38.94
C LEU A 21 16.10 33.48 -38.33
N ALA A 22 15.09 34.02 -39.02
CA ALA A 22 13.70 33.95 -38.58
C ALA A 22 13.18 32.50 -38.50
N LEU A 23 13.45 31.68 -39.53
CA LEU A 23 13.06 30.27 -39.56
C LEU A 23 13.80 29.46 -38.47
N THR A 24 15.09 29.71 -38.28
CA THR A 24 15.89 29.04 -37.23
C THR A 24 15.36 29.40 -35.84
N ALA A 25 15.06 30.67 -35.58
CA ALA A 25 14.50 31.13 -34.31
C ALA A 25 13.12 30.49 -34.04
N PHE A 26 12.27 30.39 -35.06
CA PHE A 26 10.96 29.74 -34.94
C PHE A 26 11.08 28.26 -34.58
N LEU A 27 11.98 27.53 -35.25
CA LEU A 27 12.23 26.10 -34.99
C LEU A 27 12.78 25.88 -33.57
N LEU A 28 13.74 26.70 -33.13
CA LEU A 28 14.30 26.61 -31.78
C LEU A 28 13.24 26.88 -30.71
N LEU A 29 12.35 27.86 -30.94
CA LEU A 29 11.24 28.16 -30.03
C LEU A 29 10.30 26.94 -29.88
N GLY A 30 9.98 26.25 -30.98
CA GLY A 30 9.15 25.04 -30.96
C GLY A 30 9.79 23.90 -30.15
N LEU A 31 11.09 23.67 -30.30
CA LEU A 31 11.81 22.64 -29.55
C LEU A 31 11.85 22.93 -28.04
N VAL A 32 12.02 24.20 -27.66
CA VAL A 32 11.98 24.61 -26.24
C VAL A 32 10.60 24.34 -25.63
N GLN A 33 9.52 24.67 -26.35
CA GLN A 33 8.15 24.42 -25.89
C GLN A 33 7.87 22.91 -25.72
N MET A 34 8.31 22.08 -26.67
CA MET A 34 8.16 20.62 -26.59
C MET A 34 8.94 20.04 -25.40
N ALA A 35 10.18 20.48 -25.20
CA ALA A 35 11.02 20.04 -24.08
C ALA A 35 10.45 20.48 -22.72
N ALA A 36 9.87 21.68 -22.64
CA ALA A 36 9.21 22.19 -21.42
C ALA A 36 7.93 21.41 -21.08
N GLY A 37 7.12 21.04 -22.09
CA GLY A 37 5.91 20.22 -21.89
C GLY A 37 6.18 18.78 -21.48
N GLY A 38 7.32 18.21 -21.91
CA GLY A 38 7.74 16.85 -21.55
C GLY A 38 8.03 16.68 -20.06
N GLY A 39 8.63 17.68 -19.40
CA GLY A 39 9.01 17.60 -17.99
C GLY A 39 7.82 17.48 -17.03
N ALA A 40 6.73 18.21 -17.28
CA ALA A 40 5.51 18.11 -16.47
C ALA A 40 4.82 16.75 -16.64
N THR A 41 4.78 16.25 -17.87
CA THR A 41 4.18 14.95 -18.19
C THR A 41 4.98 13.79 -17.59
N ALA A 42 6.32 13.85 -17.65
CA ALA A 42 7.19 12.85 -17.05
C ALA A 42 6.98 12.74 -15.53
N ARG A 43 6.97 13.86 -14.81
CA ARG A 43 6.72 13.87 -13.35
C ARG A 43 5.36 13.29 -12.99
N LEU A 44 4.33 13.57 -13.78
CA LEU A 44 3.00 13.00 -13.60
C LEU A 44 3.00 11.48 -13.76
N GLN A 45 3.70 10.97 -14.78
CA GLN A 45 3.84 9.54 -15.03
C GLN A 45 4.62 8.85 -13.90
N ASP A 46 5.72 9.44 -13.46
CA ASP A 46 6.54 8.91 -12.36
C ASP A 46 5.74 8.82 -11.05
N ASN A 47 5.02 9.90 -10.68
CA ASN A 47 4.17 9.91 -9.49
C ASN A 47 3.04 8.88 -9.56
N ARG A 48 2.45 8.68 -10.75
CA ARG A 48 1.45 7.64 -10.96
C ARG A 48 2.05 6.24 -10.83
N GLY A 49 3.27 6.02 -11.32
CA GLY A 49 4.02 4.77 -11.17
C GLY A 49 4.29 4.45 -9.70
N GLN A 50 4.86 5.40 -8.95
CA GLN A 50 5.11 5.25 -7.52
C GLN A 50 3.84 4.92 -6.72
N LEU A 51 2.73 5.61 -7.00
CA LEU A 51 1.44 5.32 -6.37
C LEU A 51 0.91 3.93 -6.70
N GLN A 52 1.15 3.43 -7.92
CA GLN A 52 0.76 2.08 -8.32
C GLN A 52 1.60 1.02 -7.59
N ASP A 53 2.91 1.23 -7.50
CA ASP A 53 3.82 0.32 -6.80
C ASP A 53 3.52 0.27 -5.30
N GLN A 54 3.30 1.44 -4.68
CA GLN A 54 2.88 1.54 -3.28
C GLN A 54 1.56 0.82 -3.02
N ALA A 55 0.57 0.98 -3.91
CA ALA A 55 -0.72 0.29 -3.78
C ALA A 55 -0.57 -1.22 -3.89
N ARG A 56 0.23 -1.71 -4.84
CA ARG A 56 0.50 -3.14 -5.02
C ARG A 56 1.20 -3.73 -3.79
N PHE A 57 2.25 -3.07 -3.31
CA PHE A 57 2.98 -3.51 -2.12
C PHE A 57 2.10 -3.53 -0.87
N ALA A 58 1.27 -2.49 -0.66
CA ALA A 58 0.30 -2.47 0.44
C ALA A 58 -0.67 -3.65 0.35
N ALA A 59 -1.26 -3.87 -0.83
CA ALA A 59 -2.22 -4.93 -1.07
C ALA A 59 -1.63 -6.31 -0.80
N ASP A 60 -0.44 -6.58 -1.33
CA ASP A 60 0.25 -7.86 -1.16
C ASP A 60 0.54 -8.13 0.32
N ARG A 61 1.07 -7.13 1.04
CA ARG A 61 1.48 -7.28 2.44
C ARG A 61 0.31 -7.46 3.40
N LEU A 62 -0.76 -6.68 3.22
CA LEU A 62 -1.96 -6.73 4.05
C LEU A 62 -2.77 -8.00 3.76
N ALA A 63 -2.98 -8.33 2.49
CA ALA A 63 -3.73 -9.53 2.12
C ALA A 63 -2.99 -10.82 2.54
N ALA A 64 -1.65 -10.85 2.47
CA ALA A 64 -0.87 -11.96 3.01
C ALA A 64 -1.10 -12.13 4.52
N ALA A 65 -1.01 -11.04 5.30
CA ALA A 65 -1.24 -11.10 6.75
C ALA A 65 -2.64 -11.63 7.09
N VAL A 66 -3.69 -11.15 6.41
CA VAL A 66 -5.06 -11.62 6.62
C VAL A 66 -5.23 -13.09 6.23
N ARG A 67 -4.58 -13.56 5.16
CA ARG A 67 -4.64 -14.97 4.76
C ARG A 67 -3.90 -15.91 5.72
N GLU A 68 -2.86 -15.43 6.40
CA GLU A 68 -2.11 -16.20 7.39
C GLU A 68 -2.85 -16.27 8.73
N ALA A 69 -3.62 -15.23 9.05
CA ALA A 69 -4.32 -15.12 10.33
C ALA A 69 -5.19 -16.36 10.64
N GLY A 70 -5.13 -16.75 11.91
CA GLY A 70 -5.80 -17.95 12.43
C GLY A 70 -5.06 -19.26 12.15
N PHE A 71 -3.96 -19.27 11.37
CA PHE A 71 -3.26 -20.52 11.06
C PHE A 71 -2.87 -21.28 12.32
N ARG A 72 -3.18 -22.58 12.32
CA ARG A 72 -2.82 -23.54 13.37
C ARG A 72 -2.28 -24.83 12.75
N PRO A 73 -1.15 -25.37 13.24
CA PRO A 73 -0.49 -26.54 12.66
C PRO A 73 -1.26 -27.85 12.86
N GLN A 74 -2.03 -27.95 13.95
CA GLN A 74 -2.78 -29.15 14.34
C GLN A 74 -4.22 -28.76 14.67
N PRO A 75 -5.13 -28.70 13.68
CA PRO A 75 -6.48 -28.17 13.89
C PRO A 75 -7.37 -28.96 14.85
N TRP A 76 -6.99 -30.19 15.18
CA TRP A 76 -7.64 -31.06 16.15
C TRP A 76 -7.14 -30.86 17.58
N ASP A 77 -6.05 -30.12 17.78
CA ASP A 77 -5.48 -29.85 19.09
C ASP A 77 -5.90 -28.45 19.57
N THR A 78 -6.66 -28.42 20.66
CA THR A 78 -7.16 -27.19 21.28
C THR A 78 -6.06 -26.31 21.86
N ALA A 79 -4.85 -26.85 22.09
CA ALA A 79 -3.69 -26.05 22.48
C ALA A 79 -3.30 -25.01 21.43
N PHE A 80 -3.66 -25.26 20.16
CA PHE A 80 -3.44 -24.32 19.06
C PHE A 80 -4.66 -23.46 18.74
N ASP A 81 -5.72 -23.51 19.56
CA ASP A 81 -6.88 -22.66 19.34
C ASP A 81 -6.52 -21.18 19.58
N LEU A 82 -6.85 -20.32 18.61
CA LEU A 82 -6.60 -18.90 18.70
C LEU A 82 -7.64 -18.10 17.92
N ALA A 83 -7.94 -16.91 18.41
CA ALA A 83 -8.59 -15.88 17.60
C ALA A 83 -7.57 -15.29 16.61
N GLY A 84 -7.82 -15.47 15.31
CA GLY A 84 -6.96 -14.93 14.25
C GLY A 84 -6.93 -13.41 14.19
N ILE A 85 -8.02 -12.75 14.60
CA ILE A 85 -8.11 -11.32 14.88
C ILE A 85 -8.11 -11.15 16.41
N THR A 86 -7.37 -10.16 16.91
CA THR A 86 -7.27 -9.91 18.36
C THR A 86 -8.08 -8.69 18.78
N ASP A 87 -8.37 -8.59 20.07
CA ASP A 87 -9.03 -7.43 20.69
C ASP A 87 -8.17 -6.14 20.66
N GLU A 88 -6.89 -6.22 20.26
CA GLU A 88 -6.07 -5.03 19.99
C GLU A 88 -6.46 -4.35 18.65
N THR A 89 -7.23 -5.04 17.80
CA THR A 89 -7.83 -4.48 16.58
C THR A 89 -8.87 -3.44 16.96
N ALA A 90 -8.78 -2.25 16.37
CA ALA A 90 -9.60 -1.13 16.80
C ALA A 90 -10.00 -0.22 15.64
N ASP A 91 -11.24 0.25 15.69
CA ASP A 91 -11.76 1.34 14.87
C ASP A 91 -11.20 2.66 15.40
N ALA A 92 -10.89 3.60 14.49
CA ALA A 92 -10.37 4.92 14.84
C ALA A 92 -9.17 4.89 15.81
N ALA A 93 -8.27 3.92 15.64
CA ALA A 93 -7.03 3.80 16.42
C ALA A 93 -6.14 5.06 16.33
N SER A 94 -6.36 5.86 15.28
CA SER A 94 -5.90 7.23 15.09
C SER A 94 -7.00 8.05 14.40
N THR A 95 -6.84 9.37 14.31
CA THR A 95 -7.78 10.25 13.58
C THR A 95 -7.88 9.97 12.08
N ARG A 96 -6.96 9.19 11.52
CA ARG A 96 -6.89 8.89 10.07
C ARG A 96 -7.01 7.40 9.79
N GLY A 97 -7.13 6.55 10.80
CA GLY A 97 -7.25 5.15 10.51
C GLY A 97 -7.22 4.22 11.68
N ASP A 98 -7.54 2.99 11.32
CA ASP A 98 -7.80 1.87 12.20
C ASP A 98 -6.52 1.13 12.54
N ARG A 99 -6.65 0.12 13.39
CA ARG A 99 -5.59 -0.83 13.68
C ARG A 99 -6.07 -2.24 13.39
N LEU A 100 -5.32 -2.96 12.56
CA LEU A 100 -5.53 -4.38 12.30
C LEU A 100 -4.50 -5.18 13.11
N VAL A 101 -4.93 -6.08 13.98
CA VAL A 101 -4.03 -6.99 14.71
C VAL A 101 -4.42 -8.43 14.48
N LEU A 102 -3.48 -9.19 13.91
CA LEU A 102 -3.66 -10.55 13.45
C LEU A 102 -2.67 -11.48 14.15
N ARG A 103 -3.11 -12.69 14.46
CA ARG A 103 -2.28 -13.76 15.04
C ARG A 103 -2.38 -15.03 14.22
N ALA A 104 -1.29 -15.77 14.21
CA ALA A 104 -1.18 -17.11 13.64
C ALA A 104 -0.09 -17.88 14.38
N TRP A 105 -0.21 -19.19 14.48
CA TRP A 105 0.93 -20.04 14.79
C TRP A 105 1.89 -20.06 13.60
N SER A 106 3.18 -20.12 13.87
CA SER A 106 4.21 -20.14 12.83
C SER A 106 5.46 -20.84 13.36
N ASP A 107 6.07 -21.66 12.52
CA ASP A 107 7.41 -22.19 12.73
C ASP A 107 8.50 -21.17 12.35
N ARG A 108 8.09 -19.98 11.88
CA ARG A 108 8.96 -18.89 11.43
C ARG A 108 8.67 -17.60 12.15
N ASN A 109 9.73 -16.90 12.51
CA ASN A 109 9.65 -15.63 13.23
C ASN A 109 9.29 -14.44 12.31
N CYS A 110 9.39 -13.20 12.81
CA CYS A 110 9.04 -11.99 12.06
C CYS A 110 9.98 -11.66 10.89
N PHE A 111 11.13 -12.32 10.81
CA PHE A 111 12.12 -12.19 9.74
C PHE A 111 12.17 -13.44 8.85
N ASP A 112 11.14 -14.29 8.93
CA ASP A 112 11.00 -15.54 8.17
C ASP A 112 12.03 -16.64 8.49
N ASN A 113 12.84 -16.44 9.54
CA ASN A 113 13.77 -17.44 10.03
C ASN A 113 13.00 -18.53 10.80
N ARG A 114 13.35 -19.80 10.56
CA ARG A 114 12.79 -20.94 11.30
C ARG A 114 13.09 -20.84 12.79
N ASN A 115 12.17 -21.33 13.60
CA ASN A 115 12.32 -21.38 15.04
C ASN A 115 13.50 -22.29 15.40
N PRO A 116 14.53 -21.80 16.10
CA PRO A 116 15.62 -22.65 16.57
C PRO A 116 15.16 -23.61 17.68
N ASP A 117 14.08 -23.29 18.39
CA ASP A 117 13.51 -24.18 19.39
C ASP A 117 12.80 -25.34 18.70
N VAL A 118 13.21 -26.58 19.00
CA VAL A 118 12.70 -27.79 18.35
C VAL A 118 11.91 -28.68 19.30
N ASP A 119 11.03 -29.51 18.73
CA ASP A 119 10.32 -30.57 19.43
C ASP A 119 11.18 -31.84 19.61
N GLY A 120 10.59 -32.91 20.16
CA GLY A 120 11.28 -34.18 20.38
C GLY A 120 11.73 -34.88 19.10
N ASP A 121 11.15 -34.53 17.96
CA ASP A 121 11.49 -35.05 16.63
C ASP A 121 12.50 -34.15 15.89
N GLY A 122 13.00 -33.10 16.55
CA GLY A 122 13.93 -32.12 15.96
C GLY A 122 13.28 -31.16 14.97
N ARG A 123 11.94 -31.06 14.95
CA ARG A 123 11.22 -30.10 14.10
C ARG A 123 11.05 -28.76 14.82
N PRO A 124 11.13 -27.62 14.12
CA PRO A 124 10.86 -26.31 14.73
C PRO A 124 9.49 -26.25 15.41
N ARG A 125 9.46 -25.76 16.65
CA ARG A 125 8.20 -25.54 17.38
C ARG A 125 7.44 -24.38 16.75
N PHE A 126 6.12 -24.51 16.74
CA PHE A 126 5.23 -23.42 16.35
C PHE A 126 5.06 -22.46 17.52
N TYR A 127 5.38 -21.19 17.31
CA TYR A 127 5.12 -20.09 18.23
C TYR A 127 4.09 -19.13 17.62
N LEU A 128 3.45 -18.32 18.46
CA LEU A 128 2.54 -17.29 18.00
C LEU A 128 3.34 -16.18 17.31
N ARG A 129 2.95 -15.86 16.08
CA ARG A 129 3.36 -14.68 15.34
C ARG A 129 2.18 -13.72 15.29
N GLU A 130 2.37 -12.53 15.88
CA GLU A 130 1.38 -11.47 15.86
C GLU A 130 1.87 -10.34 14.96
N GLN A 131 1.02 -9.88 14.03
CA GLN A 131 1.27 -8.73 13.18
C GLN A 131 0.23 -7.65 13.47
N ALA A 132 0.67 -6.42 13.70
CA ALA A 132 -0.20 -5.26 13.82
C ALA A 132 0.09 -4.26 12.71
N PHE A 133 -0.94 -3.65 12.12
CA PHE A 133 -0.85 -2.61 11.12
C PHE A 133 -1.63 -1.38 11.60
N ASP A 134 -1.00 -0.21 11.55
CA ASP A 134 -1.57 1.06 11.96
C ASP A 134 -0.93 2.23 11.19
N LEU A 135 -1.61 3.39 11.19
CA LEU A 135 -1.03 4.63 10.68
C LEU A 135 -0.20 5.35 11.73
N THR A 136 1.00 5.77 11.32
CA THR A 136 1.81 6.70 12.11
C THR A 136 1.27 8.14 11.99
N GLY A 137 1.66 9.01 12.93
CA GLY A 137 1.39 10.45 12.83
C GLY A 137 1.96 11.11 11.57
N SER A 138 3.01 10.52 10.99
CA SER A 138 3.64 10.96 9.74
C SER A 138 2.97 10.41 8.46
N ARG A 139 1.79 9.78 8.56
CA ARG A 139 1.05 9.19 7.43
C ARG A 139 1.77 8.02 6.75
N HIS A 140 2.46 7.19 7.53
CA HIS A 140 2.99 5.92 7.04
C HIS A 140 2.09 4.80 7.52
N LEU A 141 1.69 3.90 6.62
CA LEU A 141 1.24 2.57 7.02
C LEU A 141 2.45 1.86 7.60
N ALA A 142 2.40 1.56 8.88
CA ALA A 142 3.46 0.86 9.60
C ALA A 142 2.98 -0.50 10.05
N TRP A 143 3.94 -1.37 10.35
CA TRP A 143 3.67 -2.66 10.96
C TRP A 143 4.57 -2.93 12.16
N ARG A 144 4.02 -3.68 13.11
CA ARG A 144 4.73 -4.30 14.23
C ARG A 144 4.60 -5.81 14.09
N CYS A 145 5.62 -6.55 14.51
CA CYS A 145 5.53 -7.99 14.66
C CYS A 145 6.13 -8.47 15.98
N ARG A 146 5.36 -9.31 16.67
CA ARG A 146 5.78 -10.02 17.87
C ARG A 146 5.82 -11.53 17.61
N TYR A 147 6.72 -12.21 18.29
CA TYR A 147 6.87 -13.67 18.19
C TYR A 147 7.16 -14.26 19.57
N GLY A 148 6.55 -15.38 19.92
CA GLY A 148 6.74 -16.02 21.23
C GLY A 148 5.88 -17.27 21.45
N PRO A 149 6.19 -18.08 22.47
CA PRO A 149 5.54 -19.39 22.69
C PRO A 149 4.05 -19.28 23.05
N SER A 150 3.64 -18.17 23.66
CA SER A 150 2.26 -17.92 24.09
C SER A 150 1.92 -16.44 23.97
N ALA A 151 0.63 -16.09 24.11
CA ALA A 151 0.18 -14.70 24.02
C ALA A 151 0.79 -13.81 25.13
N GLY A 152 1.10 -14.40 26.28
CA GLY A 152 1.76 -13.71 27.41
C GLY A 152 3.27 -13.55 27.26
N GLU A 153 3.88 -14.26 26.31
CA GLU A 153 5.34 -14.33 26.12
C GLU A 153 5.78 -13.79 24.75
N LEU A 154 4.91 -13.01 24.10
CA LEU A 154 5.20 -12.36 22.82
C LEU A 154 6.28 -11.28 22.96
N THR A 155 7.39 -11.46 22.25
CA THR A 155 8.47 -10.45 22.19
C THR A 155 8.42 -9.69 20.87
N ALA A 156 8.51 -8.35 20.92
CA ALA A 156 8.55 -7.51 19.73
C ALA A 156 9.89 -7.65 18.99
N GLN A 157 9.84 -8.24 17.80
CA GLN A 157 11.00 -8.36 16.90
C GLN A 157 11.01 -7.22 15.87
N VAL A 158 9.83 -6.75 15.46
CA VAL A 158 9.65 -5.52 14.67
C VAL A 158 8.75 -4.58 15.46
N ARG A 159 9.26 -3.41 15.86
CA ARG A 159 8.54 -2.54 16.81
C ARG A 159 7.48 -1.64 16.16
N ARG A 160 7.83 -0.99 15.05
CA ARG A 160 6.93 -0.17 14.21
C ARG A 160 7.70 0.30 12.96
N GLN A 161 7.78 -0.55 11.94
CA GLN A 161 8.50 -0.24 10.70
C GLN A 161 7.51 0.32 9.66
N GLY A 162 7.89 1.40 8.97
CA GLY A 162 7.08 1.93 7.86
C GLY A 162 7.10 1.01 6.64
N LEU A 163 5.93 0.77 6.06
CA LEU A 163 5.72 -0.02 4.84
C LEU A 163 5.45 0.89 3.64
N VAL A 164 4.45 1.76 3.77
CA VAL A 164 3.98 2.62 2.69
C VAL A 164 3.86 4.04 3.20
N PRO A 165 4.57 5.02 2.61
CA PRO A 165 4.43 6.42 2.97
C PRO A 165 3.18 7.02 2.31
N GLY A 166 2.80 8.24 2.73
CA GLY A 166 1.76 9.02 2.06
C GLY A 166 0.34 8.46 2.21
N VAL A 167 0.07 7.66 3.23
CA VAL A 167 -1.26 7.09 3.49
C VAL A 167 -2.10 8.07 4.31
N GLU A 168 -3.06 8.70 3.67
CA GLU A 168 -3.93 9.72 4.27
C GLU A 168 -5.13 9.15 5.02
N SER A 169 -5.54 7.92 4.69
CA SER A 169 -6.58 7.18 5.42
C SER A 169 -6.31 5.67 5.37
N PHE A 170 -6.58 4.96 6.46
CA PHE A 170 -6.55 3.50 6.58
C PHE A 170 -7.78 3.00 7.31
N GLN A 171 -8.74 2.41 6.59
CA GLN A 171 -10.02 1.99 7.13
C GLN A 171 -10.20 0.48 6.98
N LEU A 172 -10.93 -0.13 7.90
CA LEU A 172 -11.19 -1.55 7.97
C LEU A 172 -12.68 -1.83 8.17
N LEU A 173 -13.20 -2.80 7.42
CA LEU A 173 -14.51 -3.40 7.69
C LEU A 173 -14.36 -4.91 7.80
N PHE A 174 -15.09 -5.50 8.73
CA PHE A 174 -15.04 -6.92 9.05
C PHE A 174 -16.34 -7.57 8.62
N GLY A 175 -16.24 -8.53 7.71
CA GLY A 175 -17.38 -9.31 7.24
C GLY A 175 -17.70 -10.39 8.26
N GLU A 176 -18.89 -10.35 8.84
CA GLU A 176 -19.35 -11.26 9.88
C GLU A 176 -20.36 -12.27 9.33
N ASP A 177 -20.14 -13.54 9.69
CA ASP A 177 -21.04 -14.69 9.51
C ASP A 177 -21.96 -14.80 10.73
N ALA A 178 -23.10 -14.13 10.68
CA ALA A 178 -23.96 -13.92 11.83
C ALA A 178 -24.86 -15.14 12.16
N ASP A 179 -25.09 -16.03 11.21
CA ASP A 179 -25.91 -17.23 11.38
C ASP A 179 -25.10 -18.54 11.33
N GLY A 180 -23.80 -18.47 11.04
CA GLY A 180 -22.87 -19.58 11.09
C GLY A 180 -22.90 -20.48 9.86
N ASP A 181 -23.49 -20.03 8.75
CA ASP A 181 -23.60 -20.81 7.52
C ASP A 181 -22.36 -20.70 6.60
N GLY A 182 -21.40 -19.85 6.97
CA GLY A 182 -20.17 -19.58 6.22
C GLY A 182 -20.26 -18.35 5.30
N GLY A 183 -21.43 -17.74 5.20
CA GLY A 183 -21.73 -16.49 4.51
C GLY A 183 -21.19 -15.26 5.23
N ILE A 184 -21.36 -14.10 4.61
CA ILE A 184 -21.12 -12.80 5.26
C ILE A 184 -22.40 -12.00 5.11
N GLU A 185 -23.08 -11.73 6.22
CA GLU A 185 -24.38 -11.06 6.23
C GLU A 185 -24.20 -9.56 6.42
N ARG A 186 -23.17 -9.17 7.19
CA ARG A 186 -22.91 -7.76 7.48
C ARG A 186 -21.43 -7.43 7.53
N TRP A 187 -21.15 -6.16 7.21
CA TRP A 187 -19.83 -5.54 7.36
C TRP A 187 -19.88 -4.58 8.55
N VAL A 188 -19.02 -4.80 9.52
CA VAL A 188 -18.98 -4.03 10.78
C VAL A 188 -17.59 -3.44 11.00
N ARG A 189 -17.51 -2.35 11.76
CA ARG A 189 -16.23 -1.79 12.21
C ARG A 189 -15.64 -2.65 13.32
N ALA A 190 -14.36 -2.45 13.61
CA ALA A 190 -13.71 -3.17 14.68
C ALA A 190 -14.39 -2.93 16.04
N GLY A 191 -14.59 -4.01 16.80
CA GLY A 191 -15.29 -3.98 18.09
C GLY A 191 -16.82 -3.93 18.00
N HIS A 192 -17.41 -3.92 16.80
CA HIS A 192 -18.86 -3.94 16.59
C HIS A 192 -19.41 -5.30 16.10
N TRP A 193 -18.54 -6.31 15.92
CA TRP A 193 -18.97 -7.69 15.68
C TRP A 193 -19.59 -8.30 16.93
N SER A 194 -20.51 -9.25 16.76
CA SER A 194 -21.12 -10.00 17.87
C SER A 194 -20.16 -11.03 18.46
N ASP A 195 -19.36 -11.66 17.60
CA ASP A 195 -18.30 -12.59 17.95
C ASP A 195 -17.11 -12.41 17.00
N ALA A 196 -15.89 -12.35 17.54
CA ALA A 196 -14.68 -12.30 16.72
C ALA A 196 -14.51 -13.58 15.88
N ALA A 197 -15.01 -14.73 16.37
CA ALA A 197 -15.00 -15.99 15.62
C ALA A 197 -15.96 -15.96 14.41
N ALA A 198 -16.98 -15.11 14.41
CA ALA A 198 -17.88 -14.93 13.28
C ALA A 198 -17.26 -14.13 12.13
N VAL A 199 -16.15 -13.40 12.34
CA VAL A 199 -15.55 -12.56 11.29
C VAL A 199 -14.87 -13.38 10.19
N LYS A 200 -15.44 -13.47 8.97
CA LYS A 200 -14.95 -14.22 7.78
C LYS A 200 -14.03 -13.49 6.83
N ALA A 201 -14.09 -12.17 6.75
CA ALA A 201 -13.23 -11.41 5.86
C ALA A 201 -12.92 -10.03 6.42
N VAL A 202 -11.86 -9.43 5.88
CA VAL A 202 -11.51 -8.04 6.12
C VAL A 202 -11.51 -7.30 4.80
N ARG A 203 -12.29 -6.22 4.71
CA ARG A 203 -12.18 -5.19 3.69
C ARG A 203 -11.24 -4.11 4.22
N ILE A 204 -10.31 -3.70 3.39
CA ILE A 204 -9.26 -2.75 3.73
C ILE A 204 -9.28 -1.64 2.70
N GLY A 205 -9.43 -0.40 3.18
CA GLY A 205 -9.40 0.81 2.37
C GLY A 205 -8.19 1.67 2.72
N LEU A 206 -7.45 2.11 1.70
CA LEU A 206 -6.38 3.09 1.84
C LEU A 206 -6.63 4.28 0.91
N LEU A 207 -6.39 5.50 1.41
CA LEU A 207 -6.18 6.67 0.56
C LEU A 207 -4.69 6.97 0.47
N LEU A 208 -4.10 6.70 -0.69
CA LEU A 208 -2.68 6.95 -0.97
C LEU A 208 -2.51 8.30 -1.66
N ALA A 209 -1.49 9.06 -1.28
CA ALA A 209 -1.12 10.33 -1.90
C ALA A 209 0.34 10.30 -2.39
N GLY A 210 0.56 10.66 -3.66
CA GLY A 210 1.89 10.74 -4.27
C GLY A 210 2.71 11.87 -3.65
N GLU A 211 4.04 11.84 -3.77
CA GLU A 211 4.91 12.80 -3.06
C GLU A 211 4.80 14.21 -3.65
N ASP A 212 4.74 14.33 -4.98
CA ASP A 212 4.78 15.62 -5.66
C ASP A 212 3.40 16.22 -5.92
N SER A 213 3.39 17.55 -6.04
CA SER A 213 2.21 18.33 -6.42
C SER A 213 2.08 18.48 -7.94
N VAL A 214 1.69 17.41 -8.62
CA VAL A 214 1.57 17.34 -10.11
C VAL A 214 0.13 17.38 -10.63
N ALA A 215 -0.86 17.37 -9.74
CA ALA A 215 -2.29 17.43 -10.04
C ALA A 215 -2.88 18.82 -9.76
N GLU A 216 -4.15 19.01 -10.13
CA GLU A 216 -4.90 20.23 -9.83
C GLU A 216 -5.01 20.47 -8.32
N ARG A 217 -4.80 21.72 -7.91
CA ARG A 217 -4.88 22.19 -6.52
C ARG A 217 -6.33 22.47 -6.12
N THR A 218 -7.15 21.42 -6.08
CA THR A 218 -8.56 21.52 -5.67
C THR A 218 -8.86 20.52 -4.56
N THR A 219 -9.65 20.95 -3.57
CA THR A 219 -10.14 20.07 -2.50
C THR A 219 -11.06 19.01 -3.10
N ARG A 220 -10.84 17.75 -2.75
CA ARG A 220 -11.64 16.62 -3.25
C ARG A 220 -12.01 15.68 -2.11
N SER A 221 -13.22 15.14 -2.16
CA SER A 221 -13.64 14.06 -1.27
C SER A 221 -13.33 12.71 -1.91
N PHE A 222 -12.86 11.76 -1.11
CA PHE A 222 -12.61 10.38 -1.49
C PHE A 222 -13.37 9.46 -0.55
N GLU A 223 -14.16 8.55 -1.09
CA GLU A 223 -14.75 7.47 -0.30
C GLU A 223 -13.68 6.40 -0.06
N VAL A 224 -13.47 6.06 1.20
CA VAL A 224 -12.57 4.98 1.65
C VAL A 224 -13.42 4.04 2.48
N LEU A 225 -13.89 2.94 1.87
CA LEU A 225 -14.94 2.10 2.43
C LEU A 225 -16.20 2.92 2.75
N ASP A 226 -16.58 3.01 4.02
CA ASP A 226 -17.76 3.71 4.53
C ASP A 226 -17.44 5.10 5.09
N LEU A 227 -16.23 5.62 4.83
CA LEU A 227 -15.77 6.93 5.28
C LEU A 227 -15.44 7.87 4.12
N ALA A 228 -16.09 9.04 4.11
CA ALA A 228 -15.75 10.14 3.22
C ALA A 228 -14.55 10.95 3.78
N VAL A 229 -13.44 10.96 3.05
CA VAL A 229 -12.20 11.65 3.42
C VAL A 229 -12.01 12.90 2.55
N SER A 230 -12.04 14.08 3.17
CA SER A 230 -11.76 15.35 2.50
C SER A 230 -10.25 15.60 2.42
N ALA A 231 -9.71 15.59 1.20
CA ALA A 231 -8.32 15.88 0.94
C ALA A 231 -8.10 17.33 0.48
N PRO A 232 -7.04 18.01 0.97
CA PRO A 232 -6.76 19.40 0.62
C PRO A 232 -6.36 19.56 -0.85
N GLY A 233 -6.59 20.75 -1.41
CA GLY A 233 -6.11 21.15 -2.74
C GLY A 233 -4.60 21.39 -2.81
N ASP A 234 -3.79 20.47 -2.33
CA ASP A 234 -2.33 20.55 -2.34
C ASP A 234 -1.70 20.16 -3.69
N GLY A 235 -2.49 19.65 -4.63
CA GLY A 235 -2.04 19.22 -5.95
C GLY A 235 -1.38 17.84 -5.96
N ARG A 236 -1.45 17.07 -4.88
CA ARG A 236 -0.92 15.69 -4.87
C ARG A 236 -1.90 14.75 -5.55
N LEU A 237 -1.37 13.86 -6.40
CA LEU A 237 -2.16 12.75 -6.93
C LEU A 237 -2.60 11.85 -5.79
N ARG A 238 -3.85 11.40 -5.84
CA ARG A 238 -4.44 10.50 -4.84
C ARG A 238 -5.10 9.31 -5.49
N ARG A 239 -5.05 8.18 -4.80
CA ARG A 239 -5.68 6.94 -5.24
C ARG A 239 -6.28 6.21 -4.04
N VAL A 240 -7.54 5.82 -4.18
CA VAL A 240 -8.18 4.87 -3.28
C VAL A 240 -7.77 3.45 -3.68
N LEU A 241 -7.30 2.68 -2.71
CA LEU A 241 -7.11 1.24 -2.81
C LEU A 241 -8.14 0.58 -1.89
N GLU A 242 -8.97 -0.29 -2.45
CA GLU A 242 -9.85 -1.16 -1.69
C GLU A 242 -9.55 -2.61 -2.05
N LEU A 243 -9.43 -3.45 -1.02
CA LEU A 243 -9.25 -4.89 -1.19
C LEU A 243 -10.00 -5.65 -0.11
N ALA A 244 -10.45 -6.85 -0.45
CA ALA A 244 -11.06 -7.78 0.49
C ALA A 244 -10.22 -9.05 0.58
N ALA A 245 -9.96 -9.52 1.79
CA ALA A 245 -9.25 -10.76 2.06
C ALA A 245 -10.05 -11.62 3.03
N ALA A 246 -10.26 -12.88 2.67
CA ALA A 246 -10.90 -13.87 3.53
C ALA A 246 -9.91 -14.41 4.57
N LEU A 247 -10.40 -14.63 5.79
CA LEU A 247 -9.69 -15.34 6.85
C LEU A 247 -9.83 -16.83 6.61
N ARG A 248 -8.78 -17.45 6.06
CA ARG A 248 -8.86 -18.83 5.54
C ARG A 248 -8.57 -19.92 6.56
N ASN A 249 -7.87 -19.59 7.64
CA ASN A 249 -7.30 -20.60 8.52
C ASN A 249 -8.00 -20.75 9.87
N ARG A 250 -9.27 -20.35 10.00
CA ARG A 250 -10.03 -20.55 11.24
C ARG A 250 -11.03 -21.70 11.14
N SER A 251 -11.28 -22.35 12.27
CA SER A 251 -12.46 -23.21 12.48
C SER A 251 -13.58 -22.41 13.09
#